data_AF-A0A8H6Y6Q8-F1
#
_entry.id   AF-A0A8H6Y6Q8-F1
#
_cell.length_a   1.000
_cell.length_b   1.000
_cell.length_c   1.000
_cell.angle_alpha   90.00
_cell.angle_beta   90.00
_cell.angle_gamma   90.00
#
_symmetry.space_group_name_H-M   'P 1'
#
loop_
_entity.id
_entity.type
_entity.pdbx_description
1 polymer ?
#
loop_
_entity_poly.entity_id
_entity_poly.type
_entity_poly.pdbx_seq_one_letter_code
_entity_poly.pdbx_strand_id
1 'polypeptide(L)'
;MPPSRSKSKKSTPVDIPVEEQWRLINESGVLKGTLKKVDTPTDEEVGLGEEIFNASLLIIPCSFLLLLMQILIYNQYGQEVNLKMLVDRMVEGIPILSIFIFYTTRYKRNPRVQLLLFLLGSAVGSRMLFLLKRGGYLVNMRQCPPLVTLWVYIVIQLDLGLAVSNLVLVGAFCWWKGLDLFK
;
A
#
# COMPACT_ATOMS: atom_id res chain seq x y z
N MET A 1 70.56 -11.37 -31.25
CA MET A 1 69.41 -10.55 -30.83
C MET A 1 68.55 -10.30 -32.07
N PRO A 2 67.51 -11.12 -32.27
CA PRO A 2 66.13 -10.63 -32.20
C PRO A 2 65.16 -11.63 -31.52
N PRO A 3 64.06 -11.17 -30.88
CA PRO A 3 63.10 -12.04 -30.21
C PRO A 3 62.03 -12.59 -31.18
N SER A 4 61.76 -13.89 -31.11
CA SER A 4 60.68 -14.56 -31.84
C SER A 4 59.31 -14.29 -31.19
N ARG A 5 58.41 -13.70 -31.97
CA ARG A 5 56.97 -13.49 -31.74
C ARG A 5 56.30 -14.58 -30.88
N SER A 6 55.65 -14.16 -29.79
CA SER A 6 54.66 -14.96 -29.08
C SER A 6 53.43 -15.19 -29.97
N LYS A 7 53.14 -16.46 -30.27
CA LYS A 7 51.88 -16.84 -30.91
C LYS A 7 50.81 -17.00 -29.82
N SER A 8 49.88 -16.04 -29.79
CA SER A 8 48.58 -16.15 -29.14
C SER A 8 47.89 -17.45 -29.56
N LYS A 9 47.64 -18.34 -28.60
CA LYS A 9 46.92 -19.60 -28.81
C LYS A 9 45.42 -19.33 -28.56
N LYS A 10 44.66 -19.18 -29.65
CA LYS A 10 43.19 -19.16 -29.63
C LYS A 10 42.65 -20.49 -29.08
N SER A 11 41.61 -20.39 -28.27
CA SER A 11 40.84 -21.43 -27.59
C SER A 11 40.30 -22.52 -28.53
N THR A 12 40.58 -23.78 -28.21
CA THR A 12 39.76 -24.92 -28.63
C THR A 12 38.59 -25.07 -27.64
N PRO A 13 37.33 -25.10 -28.10
CA PRO A 13 36.22 -25.61 -27.28
C PRO A 13 36.56 -27.06 -26.96
N VAL A 14 36.73 -27.38 -25.68
CA VAL A 14 36.78 -28.77 -25.26
C VAL A 14 35.33 -29.26 -25.33
N ASP A 15 35.02 -30.12 -26.30
CA ASP A 15 33.73 -30.82 -26.40
C ASP A 15 33.68 -31.85 -25.27
N ILE A 16 33.38 -31.37 -24.08
CA ILE A 16 33.12 -32.21 -22.91
C ILE A 16 31.76 -32.88 -23.15
N PRO A 17 31.67 -34.22 -23.12
CA PRO A 17 30.38 -34.91 -23.22
C PRO A 17 29.43 -34.44 -22.11
N VAL A 18 28.14 -34.32 -22.43
CA VAL A 18 27.13 -33.65 -21.59
C VAL A 18 27.08 -34.23 -20.17
N GLU A 19 27.25 -35.54 -20.03
CA GLU A 19 27.31 -36.23 -18.74
C GLU A 19 28.47 -35.76 -17.85
N GLU A 20 29.64 -35.49 -18.43
CA GLU A 20 30.79 -34.98 -17.68
C GLU A 20 30.59 -33.51 -17.29
N GLN A 21 29.87 -32.73 -18.10
CA GLN A 21 29.47 -31.38 -17.74
C GLN A 21 28.57 -31.40 -16.49
N TRP A 22 27.57 -32.29 -16.45
CA TRP A 22 26.70 -32.45 -15.28
C TRP A 22 27.45 -32.91 -14.02
N ARG A 23 28.45 -33.79 -14.18
CA ARG A 23 29.32 -34.21 -13.08
C ARG A 23 30.13 -33.03 -12.52
N LEU A 24 30.79 -32.27 -13.40
CA LEU A 24 31.59 -31.10 -13.02
C LEU A 24 30.75 -30.00 -12.37
N ILE A 25 29.53 -29.78 -12.83
CA ILE A 25 28.59 -28.82 -12.25
C ILE A 25 28.18 -29.22 -10.83
N ASN A 26 27.96 -30.52 -10.59
CA ASN A 26 27.63 -31.03 -9.25
C ASN A 26 28.85 -31.04 -8.30
N GLU A 27 30.03 -31.41 -8.78
CA GLU A 27 31.27 -31.44 -7.99
C GLU A 27 31.79 -30.03 -7.67
N SER A 28 31.69 -29.09 -8.61
CA SER A 28 32.14 -27.70 -8.40
C SER A 28 31.28 -26.93 -7.40
N GLY A 29 30.09 -27.44 -7.04
CA GLY A 29 29.18 -26.78 -6.13
C GLY A 29 28.66 -25.42 -6.64
N VAL A 30 28.90 -25.07 -7.91
CA VAL A 30 28.50 -23.80 -8.53
C VAL A 30 26.99 -23.60 -8.42
N LEU A 31 26.20 -24.67 -8.60
CA LEU A 31 24.75 -24.63 -8.43
C LEU A 31 24.34 -24.44 -6.97
N LYS A 32 25.08 -24.98 -6.01
CA LYS A 32 24.77 -24.86 -4.58
C LYS A 32 25.03 -23.44 -4.06
N GLY A 33 26.03 -22.76 -4.61
CA GLY A 33 26.33 -21.36 -4.32
C GLY A 33 25.34 -20.37 -4.95
N THR A 34 24.82 -20.68 -6.15
CA THR A 34 23.81 -19.85 -6.83
C THR A 34 22.40 -20.07 -6.28
N LEU A 35 22.02 -21.31 -5.93
CA LEU A 35 20.71 -21.59 -5.33
C LEU A 35 20.60 -21.09 -3.88
N LYS A 36 21.71 -20.99 -3.14
CA LYS A 36 21.71 -20.35 -1.81
C LYS A 36 21.56 -18.83 -1.87
N LYS A 37 21.63 -18.24 -3.08
CA LYS A 37 21.40 -16.82 -3.35
C LYS A 37 20.07 -16.56 -4.07
N VAL A 38 19.15 -17.52 -4.03
CA VAL A 38 17.76 -17.32 -4.41
C VAL A 38 16.96 -17.08 -3.13
N ASP A 39 16.75 -15.80 -2.85
CA ASP A 39 15.66 -15.22 -2.07
C ASP A 39 15.28 -15.95 -0.77
N THR A 40 16.20 -15.94 0.19
CA THR A 40 15.71 -15.58 1.53
C THR A 40 15.56 -14.05 1.46
N PRO A 41 14.37 -13.45 1.69
CA PRO A 41 14.27 -12.03 1.90
C PRO A 41 15.01 -11.77 3.22
N THR A 42 16.32 -11.64 3.11
CA THR A 42 17.14 -10.98 4.09
C THR A 42 16.48 -9.62 4.25
N ASP A 43 16.25 -9.20 5.49
CA ASP A 43 15.83 -7.84 5.82
C ASP A 43 16.92 -6.87 5.30
N GLU A 44 16.99 -6.68 3.98
CA GLU A 44 17.62 -5.52 3.39
C GLU A 44 16.82 -4.37 3.98
N GLU A 45 17.49 -3.58 4.82
CA GLU A 45 16.95 -2.35 5.36
C GLU A 45 16.54 -1.50 4.15
N VAL A 46 15.26 -1.62 3.79
CA VAL A 46 14.63 -0.87 2.71
C VAL A 46 15.01 0.58 2.97
N GLY A 47 15.84 1.13 2.08
CA GLY A 47 16.39 2.45 2.31
C GLY A 47 15.26 3.44 2.53
N LEU A 48 15.45 4.46 3.38
CA LEU A 48 14.41 5.46 3.64
C LEU A 48 13.81 6.04 2.35
N GLY A 49 14.60 6.12 1.27
CA GLY A 49 14.12 6.52 -0.06
C GLY A 49 13.09 5.56 -0.67
N GLU A 50 13.27 4.26 -0.54
CA GLU A 50 12.30 3.25 -0.99
C GLU A 50 11.04 3.25 -0.12
N GLU A 51 11.18 3.45 1.19
CA GLU A 51 10.03 3.59 2.11
C GLU A 51 9.19 4.83 1.78
N ILE A 52 9.84 5.98 1.56
CA ILE A 52 9.17 7.23 1.15
C ILE A 52 8.54 7.07 -0.23
N PHE A 53 9.24 6.43 -1.18
CA PHE A 53 8.71 6.18 -2.51
C PHE A 53 7.46 5.30 -2.44
N ASN A 54 7.52 4.19 -1.70
CA ASN A 54 6.39 3.29 -1.53
C ASN A 54 5.20 3.96 -0.82
N ALA A 55 5.47 4.77 0.21
CA ALA A 55 4.43 5.58 0.85
C ALA A 55 3.83 6.61 -0.12
N SER A 56 4.65 7.25 -0.97
CA SER A 56 4.18 8.25 -1.93
C SER A 56 3.20 7.68 -2.96
N LEU A 57 3.39 6.41 -3.36
CA LEU A 57 2.46 5.68 -4.23
C LEU A 57 1.06 5.56 -3.62
N LEU A 58 0.93 5.63 -2.29
CA LEU A 58 -0.36 5.64 -1.59
C LEU A 58 -0.83 7.06 -1.25
N ILE A 59 0.09 7.95 -0.87
CA ILE A 59 -0.23 9.34 -0.49
C ILE A 59 -0.84 10.10 -1.66
N ILE A 60 -0.30 9.96 -2.88
CA ILE A 60 -0.80 10.66 -4.08
C ILE A 60 -2.27 10.31 -4.37
N PRO A 61 -2.66 9.02 -4.56
CA PRO A 61 -4.06 8.68 -4.80
C PRO A 61 -4.95 8.97 -3.59
N CYS A 62 -4.47 8.82 -2.35
CA CYS A 62 -5.26 9.17 -1.17
C CYS A 62 -5.51 10.68 -1.06
N SER A 63 -4.56 11.53 -1.44
CA SER A 63 -4.74 12.99 -1.47
C SER A 63 -5.76 13.39 -2.54
N PHE A 64 -5.70 12.74 -3.72
CA PHE A 64 -6.71 12.93 -4.75
C PHE A 64 -8.09 12.46 -4.30
N LEU A 65 -8.19 11.31 -3.65
CA LEU A 65 -9.42 10.79 -3.06
C LEU A 65 -10.01 11.78 -2.04
N LEU A 66 -9.16 12.38 -1.20
CA LEU A 66 -9.59 13.37 -0.20
C LEU A 66 -10.16 14.62 -0.86
N LEU A 67 -9.49 15.14 -1.88
CA LEU A 67 -9.98 16.27 -2.69
C LEU A 67 -11.30 15.93 -3.39
N LEU A 68 -11.39 14.74 -4.00
CA LEU A 68 -12.59 14.27 -4.69
C LEU A 68 -13.76 14.11 -3.72
N MET A 69 -13.55 13.52 -2.54
CA MET A 69 -14.58 13.40 -1.52
C MET A 69 -15.03 14.75 -1.00
N GLN A 70 -14.12 15.73 -0.92
CA GLN A 70 -14.50 17.08 -0.54
C GLN A 70 -15.45 17.67 -1.59
N ILE A 71 -15.12 17.60 -2.89
CA ILE A 71 -15.96 18.10 -3.99
C ILE A 71 -17.32 17.37 -4.01
N LEU A 72 -17.33 16.04 -3.91
CA LEU A 72 -18.55 15.24 -3.96
C LEU A 72 -19.54 15.62 -2.87
N ILE A 73 -19.07 15.86 -1.65
CA ILE A 73 -19.96 16.21 -0.54
C ILE A 73 -20.55 17.61 -0.70
N TYR A 74 -19.78 18.59 -1.21
CA TYR A 74 -20.33 19.90 -1.56
C TYR A 74 -21.43 19.76 -2.63
N ASN A 75 -21.18 18.94 -3.64
CA ASN A 75 -22.16 18.68 -4.70
C ASN A 75 -23.41 17.95 -4.17
N GLN A 76 -23.26 16.99 -3.27
CA GLN A 76 -24.37 16.24 -2.67
C GLN A 76 -25.34 17.14 -1.89
N TYR A 77 -24.85 18.21 -1.27
CA TYR A 77 -25.66 19.16 -0.51
C TYR A 77 -25.99 20.45 -1.28
N GLY A 78 -25.67 20.52 -2.59
CA GLY A 78 -25.94 21.68 -3.43
C GLY A 78 -25.28 22.97 -2.92
N GLN A 79 -24.12 22.86 -2.28
CA GLN A 79 -23.38 24.01 -1.73
C GLN A 79 -22.29 24.46 -2.70
N GLU A 80 -22.04 25.77 -2.76
CA GLU A 80 -20.97 26.31 -3.60
C GLU A 80 -19.59 25.90 -3.07
N VAL A 81 -18.72 25.44 -3.98
CA VAL A 81 -17.37 25.03 -3.65
C VAL A 81 -16.50 26.27 -3.48
N ASN A 82 -16.19 26.63 -2.23
CA ASN A 82 -15.22 27.67 -1.94
C ASN A 82 -13.79 27.11 -2.05
N LEU A 83 -13.05 27.55 -3.08
CA LEU A 83 -11.68 27.11 -3.35
C LEU A 83 -10.72 27.39 -2.19
N LYS A 84 -10.88 28.52 -1.47
CA LYS A 84 -10.02 28.84 -0.32
C LYS A 84 -10.23 27.83 0.80
N MET A 85 -11.49 27.52 1.11
CA MET A 85 -11.82 26.51 2.12
C MET A 85 -11.34 25.12 1.72
N LEU A 86 -11.41 24.79 0.43
CA LEU A 86 -10.91 23.53 -0.10
C LEU A 86 -9.39 23.41 0.12
N VAL A 87 -8.63 24.44 -0.26
CA VAL A 87 -7.17 24.47 -0.10
C VAL A 87 -6.78 24.42 1.38
N ASP A 88 -7.43 25.20 2.25
CA ASP A 88 -7.14 25.19 3.69
C ASP A 88 -7.29 23.78 4.27
N ARG A 89 -8.34 23.05 3.87
CA ARG A 89 -8.56 21.67 4.30
C ARG A 89 -7.56 20.68 3.70
N MET A 90 -7.08 20.92 2.48
CA MET A 90 -6.02 20.09 1.89
C MET A 90 -4.70 20.27 2.64
N VAL A 91 -4.35 21.52 2.96
CA VAL A 91 -3.12 21.85 3.67
C VAL A 91 -3.12 21.25 5.08
N GLU A 92 -4.26 21.19 5.76
CA GLU A 92 -4.40 20.52 7.06
C GLU A 92 -4.47 18.98 6.93
N GLY A 93 -5.24 18.47 5.96
CA GLY A 93 -5.54 17.05 5.84
C GLY A 93 -4.41 16.19 5.25
N ILE A 94 -3.74 16.68 4.21
CA ILE A 94 -2.67 15.94 3.51
C ILE A 94 -1.49 15.58 4.43
N PRO A 95 -0.92 16.47 5.26
CA PRO A 95 0.22 16.10 6.11
C PRO A 95 -0.18 15.08 7.18
N ILE A 96 -1.36 15.23 7.79
CA ILE A 96 -1.87 14.27 8.79
C ILE A 96 -2.03 12.89 8.14
N LEU A 97 -2.66 12.84 6.96
CA LEU A 97 -2.85 11.62 6.20
C LEU A 97 -1.51 11.02 5.74
N SER A 98 -0.56 11.85 5.32
CA SER A 98 0.77 11.45 4.87
C SER A 98 1.55 10.78 5.99
N ILE A 99 1.59 11.38 7.18
CA ILE A 99 2.24 10.79 8.36
C ILE A 99 1.58 9.46 8.72
N PHE A 100 0.24 9.42 8.70
CA PHE A 100 -0.50 8.19 8.98
C PHE A 100 -0.15 7.07 7.99
N ILE A 101 -0.18 7.36 6.68
CA ILE A 101 0.15 6.40 5.62
C ILE A 101 1.60 5.94 5.71
N PHE A 102 2.53 6.86 5.94
CA PHE A 102 3.96 6.54 6.06
C PHE A 102 4.20 5.55 7.21
N TYR A 103 3.64 5.84 8.38
CA TYR A 103 3.79 4.98 9.56
C TYR A 103 3.13 3.61 9.36
N THR A 104 1.91 3.57 8.82
CA THR A 104 1.17 2.32 8.62
C THR A 104 1.73 1.45 7.48
N THR A 105 2.36 2.06 6.47
CA THR A 105 3.09 1.35 5.42
C THR A 105 4.36 0.70 5.97
N ARG A 106 5.08 1.39 6.86
CA ARG A 106 6.31 0.90 7.49
C ARG A 106 6.14 -0.38 8.31
N TYR A 107 4.98 -0.55 8.95
CA TYR A 107 4.69 -1.67 9.84
C TYR A 107 3.63 -2.64 9.30
N LYS A 108 3.37 -2.65 7.98
CA LYS A 108 2.33 -3.48 7.34
C LYS A 108 2.43 -4.96 7.72
N ARG A 109 3.64 -5.48 7.88
CA ARG A 109 3.92 -6.90 8.16
C ARG A 109 3.67 -7.31 9.62
N ASN A 110 3.43 -6.34 10.51
CA ASN A 110 3.17 -6.62 11.92
C ASN A 110 1.69 -7.00 12.13
N PRO A 111 1.38 -8.19 12.68
CA PRO A 111 0.00 -8.64 12.89
C PRO A 111 -0.76 -7.73 13.88
N ARG A 112 -0.04 -7.06 14.79
CA ARG A 112 -0.62 -6.07 15.70
C ARG A 112 -1.16 -4.85 14.94
N VAL A 113 -0.44 -4.38 13.91
CA VAL A 113 -0.88 -3.24 13.10
C VAL A 113 -2.07 -3.65 12.24
N GLN A 114 -2.08 -4.87 11.68
CA GLN A 114 -3.24 -5.42 10.97
C GLN A 114 -4.49 -5.46 11.87
N LEU A 115 -4.37 -5.95 13.11
CA LEU A 115 -5.48 -5.97 14.06
C LEU A 115 -5.93 -4.56 14.47
N LEU A 116 -5.00 -3.64 14.71
CA LEU A 116 -5.31 -2.24 15.01
C LEU A 116 -6.04 -1.57 13.83
N LEU A 117 -5.57 -1.77 12.60
CA LEU A 117 -6.21 -1.27 11.39
C LEU A 117 -7.60 -1.88 11.21
N PHE A 118 -7.79 -3.16 11.53
CA PHE A 118 -9.11 -3.79 11.50
C PHE A 118 -10.10 -3.18 12.49
N LEU A 119 -9.68 -2.97 13.74
CA LEU A 119 -10.51 -2.33 14.76
C LEU A 119 -10.81 -0.86 14.39
N LEU A 120 -9.78 -0.13 13.95
CA LEU A 120 -9.90 1.26 13.51
C LEU A 120 -10.82 1.38 12.30
N GLY A 121 -10.65 0.52 11.29
CA GLY A 121 -11.49 0.49 10.10
C GLY A 121 -12.95 0.20 10.44
N SER A 122 -13.19 -0.73 11.36
CA SER A 122 -14.55 -1.06 11.83
C SER A 122 -15.19 0.14 12.54
N ALA A 123 -14.44 0.82 13.41
CA ALA A 123 -14.92 1.99 14.15
C ALA A 123 -15.13 3.21 13.24
N VAL A 124 -14.19 3.49 12.33
CA VAL A 124 -14.25 4.61 11.39
C VAL A 124 -15.38 4.39 10.38
N GLY A 125 -15.48 3.20 9.78
CA GLY A 125 -16.54 2.87 8.81
C GLY A 125 -17.94 2.94 9.42
N SER A 126 -18.13 2.34 10.60
CA SER A 126 -19.42 2.40 11.31
C SER A 126 -19.80 3.83 11.74
N ARG A 127 -18.84 4.60 12.30
CA ARG A 127 -19.05 6.00 12.69
C ARG A 127 -19.38 6.89 11.50
N MET A 128 -18.66 6.72 10.39
CA MET A 128 -18.87 7.48 9.17
C MET A 128 -20.27 7.26 8.60
N LEU A 129 -20.72 6.01 8.49
CA LEU A 129 -22.06 5.70 7.96
C LEU A 129 -23.18 6.19 8.90
N PHE A 130 -22.96 6.08 10.21
CA PHE A 130 -23.88 6.67 11.18
C PHE A 130 -23.98 8.19 11.03
N LEU A 131 -22.84 8.87 10.83
CA LEU A 131 -22.77 10.31 10.63
C LEU A 131 -23.42 10.73 9.31
N LEU A 132 -23.18 10.01 8.22
CA LEU A 132 -23.81 10.30 6.93
C LEU A 132 -25.34 10.26 7.00
N LYS A 133 -25.92 9.29 7.72
CA LYS A 133 -27.38 9.17 7.81
C LYS A 133 -28.01 10.09 8.87
N ARG A 134 -27.38 10.26 10.04
CA ARG A 134 -27.99 10.97 11.18
C ARG A 134 -27.35 12.32 11.50
N GLY A 135 -26.18 12.60 10.95
CA GLY A 135 -25.46 13.86 11.15
C GLY A 135 -26.11 15.00 10.38
N GLY A 136 -25.95 16.21 10.92
CA GLY A 136 -26.29 17.42 10.19
C GLY A 136 -25.35 17.66 9.02
N TYR A 137 -25.84 18.33 7.98
CA TYR A 137 -25.08 18.57 6.75
C TYR A 137 -23.72 19.24 7.02
N LEU A 138 -23.63 20.21 7.94
CA LEU A 138 -22.35 20.86 8.31
C LEU A 138 -21.31 19.88 8.85
N VAL A 139 -21.76 18.90 9.64
CA VAL A 139 -20.86 17.89 10.22
C VAL A 139 -20.40 16.93 9.15
N ASN A 140 -21.30 16.53 8.24
CA ASN A 140 -20.98 15.66 7.11
C ASN A 140 -19.99 16.34 6.16
N MET A 141 -20.19 17.62 5.85
CA MET A 141 -19.28 18.42 5.02
C MET A 141 -17.89 18.57 5.62
N ARG A 142 -17.75 18.59 6.96
CA ARG A 142 -16.46 18.76 7.64
C ARG A 142 -15.73 17.45 7.92
N GLN A 143 -16.44 16.43 8.39
CA GLN A 143 -15.81 15.19 8.90
C GLN A 143 -15.85 14.04 7.91
N CYS A 144 -16.83 13.99 7.01
CA CYS A 144 -16.98 12.85 6.13
C CYS A 144 -15.85 12.72 5.07
N PRO A 145 -15.35 13.79 4.43
CA PRO A 145 -14.25 13.65 3.46
C PRO A 145 -13.00 12.95 4.02
N PRO A 146 -12.43 13.38 5.18
CA PRO A 146 -11.27 12.70 5.74
C PRO A 146 -11.61 11.30 6.30
N LEU A 147 -12.81 11.08 6.85
CA LEU A 147 -13.22 9.77 7.34
C LEU A 147 -13.35 8.73 6.22
N VAL A 148 -13.95 9.11 5.07
CA VAL A 148 -14.05 8.24 3.89
C VAL A 148 -12.67 7.87 3.38
N THR A 149 -11.82 8.87 3.20
CA THR A 149 -10.46 8.66 2.69
C THR A 149 -9.66 7.74 3.60
N LEU A 150 -9.72 7.97 4.92
CA LEU A 150 -9.06 7.14 5.91
C LEU A 150 -9.60 5.70 5.90
N TRP A 151 -10.91 5.51 5.83
CA TRP A 151 -11.52 4.19 5.80
C TRP A 151 -11.13 3.40 4.55
N VAL A 152 -11.19 4.04 3.38
CA VAL A 152 -10.75 3.42 2.10
C VAL A 152 -9.27 3.04 2.17
N TYR A 153 -8.42 3.92 2.69
CA TYR A 153 -7.00 3.61 2.91
C TYR A 153 -6.82 2.38 3.82
N ILE A 154 -7.53 2.33 4.94
CA ILE A 154 -7.47 1.20 5.88
C ILE A 154 -7.85 -0.09 5.15
N VAL A 155 -8.96 -0.11 4.41
CA VAL A 155 -9.43 -1.30 3.66
C VAL A 155 -8.38 -1.78 2.65
N ILE A 156 -7.68 -0.87 1.97
CA ILE A 156 -6.60 -1.21 1.03
C ILE A 156 -5.38 -1.81 1.75
N GLN A 157 -5.10 -1.38 2.99
CA GLN A 157 -3.93 -1.81 3.75
C GLN A 157 -4.13 -3.15 4.47
N LEU A 158 -5.39 -3.53 4.75
CA LEU A 158 -5.73 -4.81 5.39
C LEU A 158 -5.43 -6.01 4.48
N ASP A 159 -5.08 -7.14 5.09
CA ASP A 159 -5.06 -8.42 4.39
C ASP A 159 -6.46 -8.77 3.85
N LEU A 160 -6.52 -9.42 2.68
CA LEU A 160 -7.78 -9.64 1.95
C LEU A 160 -8.88 -10.27 2.82
N GLY A 161 -8.54 -11.24 3.66
CA GLY A 161 -9.50 -11.88 4.57
C GLY A 161 -10.04 -10.91 5.64
N LEU A 162 -9.17 -10.09 6.23
CA LEU A 162 -9.56 -9.09 7.23
C LEU A 162 -10.30 -7.91 6.58
N ALA A 163 -9.97 -7.55 5.35
CA ALA A 163 -10.63 -6.48 4.60
C ALA A 163 -12.09 -6.86 4.29
N VAL A 164 -12.31 -8.09 3.81
CA VAL A 164 -13.67 -8.61 3.54
C VAL A 164 -14.47 -8.70 4.84
N SER A 165 -13.87 -9.20 5.93
CA SER A 165 -14.57 -9.27 7.22
C SER A 165 -14.88 -7.86 7.78
N ASN A 166 -14.01 -6.87 7.55
CA ASN A 166 -14.25 -5.48 7.93
C ASN A 166 -15.47 -4.91 7.21
N LEU A 167 -15.53 -5.09 5.88
CA LEU A 167 -16.65 -4.65 5.05
C LEU A 167 -17.96 -5.32 5.46
N VAL A 168 -17.94 -6.64 5.68
CA VAL A 168 -19.12 -7.39 6.14
C VAL A 168 -19.58 -6.91 7.52
N LEU A 169 -18.65 -6.67 8.45
CA LEU A 169 -18.99 -6.19 9.79
C LEU A 169 -19.61 -4.79 9.75
N VAL A 170 -19.03 -3.87 8.98
CA VAL A 170 -19.57 -2.51 8.81
C VAL A 170 -20.93 -2.56 8.11
N GLY A 171 -21.10 -3.39 7.08
CA GLY A 171 -22.37 -3.58 6.38
C GLY A 171 -23.45 -4.20 7.28
N ALA A 172 -23.11 -5.22 8.07
CA ALA A 172 -23.99 -5.83 9.04
C ALA A 172 -24.40 -4.84 10.14
N PHE A 173 -23.46 -3.99 10.60
CA PHE A 173 -23.77 -2.91 11.54
C PHE A 173 -24.77 -1.91 10.96
N CYS A 174 -24.61 -1.52 9.68
CA CYS A 174 -25.57 -0.65 9.00
C CYS A 174 -26.96 -1.27 8.92
N TRP A 175 -27.04 -2.55 8.59
CA TRP A 175 -28.31 -3.28 8.55
C TRP A 175 -28.95 -3.34 9.94
N TRP A 176 -28.18 -3.68 10.97
CA TRP A 176 -28.70 -3.76 12.34
C TRP A 176 -29.22 -2.42 12.87
N LYS A 177 -28.60 -1.31 12.45
CA LYS A 177 -29.03 0.04 12.82
C LYS A 177 -30.18 0.59 11.97
N GLY A 178 -30.75 -0.20 11.05
CA GLY A 178 -31.83 0.23 10.16
C GLY A 178 -31.39 1.41 9.28
N LEU A 179 -30.11 1.44 8.91
CA LEU A 179 -29.61 2.40 7.94
C LEU A 179 -30.05 1.91 6.56
N ASP A 180 -31.34 2.09 6.20
CA ASP A 180 -31.80 1.95 4.80
C ASP A 180 -30.83 2.70 3.88
N LEU A 181 -30.00 1.93 3.17
CA LEU A 181 -29.03 2.40 2.19
C LEU A 181 -29.70 2.75 0.85
N PHE A 182 -30.96 2.33 0.68
CA PHE A 182 -31.80 2.61 -0.46
C PHE A 182 -33.17 3.05 0.04
N LYS A 183 -33.41 4.37 0.01
CA LYS A 183 -34.75 4.94 0.06
C LYS A 183 -34.81 6.15 -0.85
#